data_AF-A0A7S0KZD2-F1
#
_entry.id   AF-A0A7S0KZD2-F1
#
_cell.length_a   1.000
_cell.length_b   1.000
_cell.length_c   1.000
_cell.angle_alpha   90.00
_cell.angle_beta   90.00
_cell.angle_gamma   90.00
#
_symmetry.space_group_name_H-M   'P 1'
#
loop_
_entity.id
_entity.type
_entity.pdbx_description
1 polymer ?
#
loop_
_entity_poly.entity_id
_entity_poly.type
_entity_poly.pdbx_seq_one_letter_code
_entity_poly.pdbx_strand_id
1 'polypeptide(L)'
;IAYEPCPEMMYIGMQDQFFTFNMFDAQAWWARDVVLGRITVPGSREEMEKDAAPWVEREGGLDTDEKNIRFQGDYVKDLIARTDYPSFDVDAVCETFLLWEHHKHE
;
A
#
# COMPACT_ATOMS: atom_id res chain seq x y z
N ILE A 1 -6.99 -3.96 1.92
CA ILE A 1 -7.88 -3.52 0.81
C ILE A 1 -9.19 -4.27 0.91
N ALA A 2 -9.18 -5.60 0.76
CA ALA A 2 -10.32 -6.44 1.14
C ALA A 2 -10.52 -6.41 2.67
N TYR A 3 -11.77 -6.28 3.11
CA TYR A 3 -12.12 -6.28 4.53
C TYR A 3 -12.17 -7.72 5.05
N GLU A 4 -11.38 -8.05 6.06
CA GLU A 4 -11.14 -9.44 6.50
C GLU A 4 -12.43 -10.18 6.92
N PRO A 5 -13.40 -9.54 7.60
CA PRO A 5 -14.69 -10.19 7.92
C PRO A 5 -15.65 -10.34 6.73
N CYS A 6 -15.47 -9.60 5.64
CA CYS A 6 -16.28 -9.68 4.42
C CYS A 6 -15.43 -9.24 3.22
N PRO A 7 -14.65 -10.15 2.61
CA PRO A 7 -13.68 -9.81 1.56
C PRO A 7 -14.30 -9.22 0.29
N GLU A 8 -15.60 -9.41 0.08
CA GLU A 8 -16.36 -8.76 -0.99
C GLU A 8 -16.52 -7.24 -0.79
N MET A 9 -16.39 -6.77 0.46
CA MET A 9 -16.30 -5.36 0.79
C MET A 9 -14.83 -4.92 0.71
N MET A 10 -14.56 -3.89 -0.09
CA MET A 10 -13.21 -3.36 -0.28
C MET A 10 -13.16 -1.86 0.04
N TYR A 11 -12.04 -1.44 0.62
CA TYR A 11 -11.75 -0.06 0.96
C TYR A 11 -10.50 0.44 0.22
N ILE A 12 -10.61 1.63 -0.37
CA ILE A 12 -9.54 2.31 -1.11
C ILE A 12 -9.21 3.62 -0.39
N GLY A 13 -7.91 3.91 -0.22
CA GLY A 13 -7.42 5.17 0.34
C GLY A 13 -7.72 5.39 1.82
N MET A 14 -7.89 4.33 2.62
CA MET A 14 -8.17 4.45 4.06
C MET A 14 -6.90 4.63 4.92
N GLN A 15 -5.72 4.43 4.34
CA GLN A 15 -4.44 4.76 4.96
C GLN A 15 -4.25 6.28 5.02
N ASP A 16 -3.45 6.75 5.99
CA ASP A 16 -2.91 8.12 5.97
C ASP A 16 -1.94 8.30 4.79
N GLN A 17 -1.69 9.53 4.33
CA GLN A 17 -1.30 9.77 2.93
C GLN A 17 -0.03 10.62 2.75
N PHE A 18 1.04 9.99 2.28
CA PHE A 18 2.12 10.62 1.51
C PHE A 18 1.88 10.41 0.01
N PHE A 19 1.90 9.16 -0.43
CA PHE A 19 1.39 8.73 -1.73
C PHE A 19 -0.14 8.80 -1.75
N THR A 20 -0.68 9.29 -2.87
CA THR A 20 -2.13 9.51 -3.04
C THR A 20 -2.60 8.83 -4.33
N PHE A 21 -2.64 9.55 -5.45
CA PHE A 21 -3.31 9.08 -6.67
C PHE A 21 -2.77 7.74 -7.20
N ASN A 22 -1.45 7.60 -7.31
CA ASN A 22 -0.85 6.35 -7.78
C ASN A 22 -0.96 5.20 -6.75
N MET A 23 -1.09 5.49 -5.45
CA MET A 23 -1.45 4.50 -4.45
C MET A 23 -2.90 4.05 -4.63
N PHE A 24 -3.83 4.98 -4.87
CA PHE A 24 -5.23 4.66 -5.13
C PHE A 24 -5.39 3.83 -6.41
N ASP A 25 -4.64 4.14 -7.46
CA ASP A 25 -4.60 3.34 -8.68
C ASP A 25 -4.09 1.93 -8.41
N ALA A 26 -2.96 1.79 -7.69
CA ALA A 26 -2.43 0.47 -7.33
C ALA A 26 -3.43 -0.36 -6.49
N GLN A 27 -4.12 0.29 -5.54
CA GLN A 27 -5.18 -0.35 -4.76
C GLN A 27 -6.39 -0.75 -5.62
N ALA A 28 -6.80 0.10 -6.55
CA ALA A 28 -7.92 -0.15 -7.45
C ALA A 28 -7.61 -1.27 -8.45
N TRP A 29 -6.37 -1.35 -8.96
CA TRP A 29 -5.92 -2.44 -9.82
C TRP A 29 -5.92 -3.78 -9.10
N TRP A 30 -5.44 -3.79 -7.85
CA TRP A 30 -5.47 -5.00 -7.03
C TRP A 30 -6.91 -5.44 -6.75
N ALA A 31 -7.78 -4.51 -6.36
CA ALA A 31 -9.21 -4.77 -6.12
C ALA A 31 -9.92 -5.30 -7.38
N ARG A 32 -9.65 -4.70 -8.54
CA ARG A 32 -10.14 -5.16 -9.85
C ARG A 32 -9.74 -6.61 -10.10
N ASP A 33 -8.48 -6.96 -9.88
CA ASP A 33 -7.98 -8.31 -10.15
C ASP A 33 -8.53 -9.35 -9.17
N VAL A 34 -8.88 -8.96 -7.94
CA VAL A 34 -9.68 -9.80 -7.05
C VAL A 34 -11.09 -10.03 -7.60
N VAL A 35 -11.80 -8.97 -8.02
CA VAL A 35 -13.16 -9.08 -8.58
C VAL A 35 -13.19 -9.91 -9.86
N LEU A 36 -12.15 -9.81 -10.70
CA LEU A 36 -12.01 -10.59 -11.93
C LEU A 36 -11.51 -12.03 -11.68
N GLY A 37 -11.21 -12.41 -10.43
CA GLY A 37 -10.71 -13.74 -10.07
C GLY A 37 -9.28 -14.02 -10.54
N ARG A 38 -8.49 -12.99 -10.83
CA ARG A 38 -7.06 -13.08 -11.18
C ARG A 38 -6.18 -13.16 -9.94
N ILE A 39 -6.62 -12.52 -8.85
CA ILE A 39 -6.03 -12.63 -7.51
C ILE A 39 -7.03 -13.34 -6.61
N THR A 40 -6.59 -14.40 -5.96
CA THR A 40 -7.40 -15.11 -4.97
C THR A 40 -7.09 -14.55 -3.58
N VAL A 41 -8.12 -14.04 -2.90
CA VAL A 41 -8.02 -13.67 -1.48
C VAL A 41 -8.13 -14.94 -0.62
N PRO A 42 -7.36 -15.08 0.46
CA PRO A 42 -7.49 -16.22 1.37
C PRO A 42 -8.92 -16.41 1.86
N GLY A 43 -9.36 -17.67 1.96
CA GLY A 43 -10.74 -18.00 2.36
C GLY A 43 -10.99 -17.90 3.86
N SER A 44 -9.95 -17.73 4.66
CA SER A 44 -10.06 -17.59 6.11
C SER A 44 -9.58 -16.22 6.59
N ARG A 45 -10.32 -15.67 7.55
CA ARG A 45 -9.96 -14.41 8.23
C ARG A 45 -8.57 -14.49 8.87
N GLU A 46 -8.25 -15.63 9.49
CA GLU A 46 -6.97 -15.85 10.17
C GLU A 46 -5.77 -15.76 9.21
N GLU A 47 -5.92 -16.26 7.98
CA GLU A 47 -4.88 -16.12 6.95
C GLU A 47 -4.71 -14.67 6.48
N MET A 48 -5.81 -13.91 6.34
CA MET A 48 -5.76 -12.49 5.98
C MET A 48 -5.12 -11.65 7.10
N GLU A 49 -5.49 -11.89 8.36
CA GLU A 49 -4.88 -11.22 9.52
C GLU A 49 -3.38 -11.53 9.62
N LYS A 50 -2.98 -12.77 9.31
CA LYS A 50 -1.58 -13.17 9.27
C LYS A 50 -0.79 -12.50 8.14
N ASP A 51 -1.41 -12.26 6.98
CA ASP A 51 -0.79 -11.50 5.88
C ASP A 51 -0.63 -10.01 6.23
N ALA A 52 -1.60 -9.43 6.96
CA ALA A 52 -1.55 -8.05 7.41
C ALA A 52 -0.59 -7.80 8.59
N ALA A 53 -0.41 -8.79 9.47
CA ALA A 53 0.34 -8.62 10.72
C ALA A 53 1.78 -8.07 10.56
N PRO A 54 2.60 -8.54 9.60
CA PRO A 54 3.95 -7.98 9.39
C PRO A 54 3.93 -6.50 8.99
N TRP A 55 2.91 -6.06 8.26
CA TRP A 55 2.75 -4.65 7.87
C TRP A 55 2.39 -3.79 9.07
N VAL A 56 1.44 -4.25 9.89
CA VAL A 56 1.01 -3.56 11.11
C VAL A 56 2.15 -3.45 12.12
N GLU A 57 2.89 -4.55 12.34
CA GLU A 57 4.05 -4.55 13.24
C GLU A 57 5.13 -3.59 12.76
N ARG A 58 5.43 -3.60 11.45
CA ARG A 58 6.42 -2.71 10.85
C ARG A 58 6.01 -1.24 10.99
N GLU A 59 4.76 -0.90 10.68
CA GLU A 59 4.22 0.47 10.79
C GLU A 59 4.28 0.98 12.23
N GLY A 60 3.90 0.15 13.21
CA GLY A 60 3.93 0.51 14.63
C GLY A 60 5.32 0.80 15.20
N GLY A 61 6.38 0.41 14.51
CA GLY A 61 7.78 0.69 14.88
C GLY A 61 8.40 1.91 14.19
N LEU A 62 7.66 2.63 13.34
CA LEU A 62 8.18 3.79 12.61
C LEU A 62 8.07 5.07 13.44
N ASP A 63 9.15 5.85 13.46
CA ASP A 63 9.31 7.03 14.30
C ASP A 63 9.81 8.28 13.53
N THR A 64 9.99 8.18 12.22
CA THR A 64 10.43 9.30 11.36
C THR A 64 9.62 9.38 10.07
N ASP A 65 9.49 10.61 9.55
CA ASP A 65 8.79 10.87 8.28
C ASP A 65 9.44 10.10 7.12
N GLU A 66 10.77 10.03 7.06
CA GLU A 66 11.48 9.20 6.07
C GLU A 66 11.05 7.72 6.12
N LYS A 67 10.97 7.14 7.33
CA LYS A 67 10.57 5.73 7.48
C LYS A 67 9.12 5.53 7.05
N ASN A 68 8.23 6.47 7.37
CA ASN A 68 6.82 6.43 6.96
C ASN A 68 6.66 6.56 5.44
N ILE A 69 7.39 7.49 4.80
CA ILE A 69 7.41 7.66 3.33
C ILE A 69 7.85 6.37 2.65
N ARG A 70 8.98 5.79 3.08
CA ARG A 70 9.52 4.55 2.49
C ARG A 70 8.60 3.36 2.74
N PHE A 71 7.97 3.27 3.91
CA PHE A 71 6.98 2.23 4.21
C PHE A 71 5.79 2.27 3.26
N GLN A 72 5.22 3.46 3.02
CA GLN A 72 4.12 3.60 2.07
C GLN A 72 4.57 3.36 0.62
N GLY A 73 5.80 3.73 0.26
CA GLY A 73 6.43 3.36 -1.01
C GLY A 73 6.50 1.83 -1.19
N ASP A 74 6.93 1.09 -0.17
CA ASP A 74 6.97 -0.37 -0.22
C ASP A 74 5.58 -0.99 -0.37
N TYR A 75 4.57 -0.44 0.30
CA TYR A 75 3.18 -0.86 0.13
C TYR A 75 2.70 -0.66 -1.33
N VAL A 76 3.00 0.48 -1.94
CA VAL A 76 2.69 0.74 -3.36
C VAL A 76 3.40 -0.27 -4.27
N LYS A 77 4.70 -0.52 -4.04
CA LYS A 77 5.46 -1.51 -4.82
C LYS A 77 4.87 -2.92 -4.72
N ASP A 78 4.48 -3.36 -3.53
CA ASP A 78 3.87 -4.68 -3.32
C ASP A 78 2.58 -4.85 -4.12
N LEU A 79 1.71 -3.84 -4.13
CA LEU A 79 0.47 -3.88 -4.92
C LEU A 79 0.73 -3.89 -6.43
N ILE A 80 1.64 -3.04 -6.90
CA ILE A 80 2.00 -2.97 -8.33
C ILE A 80 2.55 -4.32 -8.80
N ALA A 81 3.42 -4.96 -8.01
CA ALA A 81 4.03 -6.25 -8.34
C ALA A 81 3.03 -7.41 -8.49
N ARG A 82 1.82 -7.27 -7.93
CA ARG A 82 0.77 -8.30 -7.96
C ARG A 82 -0.21 -8.13 -9.13
N THR A 83 -0.07 -7.08 -9.94
CA THR A 83 -1.04 -6.72 -10.98
C THR A 83 -0.35 -6.38 -12.30
N ASP A 84 -1.15 -6.07 -13.32
CA ASP A 84 -0.66 -5.52 -14.59
C ASP A 84 -0.55 -3.98 -14.60
N TYR A 85 -0.65 -3.31 -13.44
CA TYR A 85 -0.47 -1.86 -13.37
C TYR A 85 0.94 -1.48 -13.83
N PRO A 86 1.11 -0.48 -14.72
CA PRO A 86 2.42 -0.07 -15.18
C PRO A 86 3.35 0.31 -14.02
N SER A 87 4.46 -0.42 -13.89
CA SER A 87 5.47 -0.11 -12.89
C SER A 87 6.12 1.25 -13.16
N PHE A 88 6.51 1.93 -12.09
CA PHE A 88 7.22 3.20 -12.12
C PHE A 88 8.27 3.22 -11.00
N ASP A 89 9.17 4.20 -11.05
CA ASP A 89 10.25 4.33 -10.08
C ASP A 89 9.74 4.89 -8.75
N VAL A 90 9.18 4.02 -7.90
CA VAL A 90 8.67 4.38 -6.58
C VAL A 90 9.79 4.90 -5.65
N ASP A 91 11.03 4.40 -5.82
CA ASP A 91 12.17 4.88 -5.02
C ASP A 91 12.50 6.33 -5.35
N ALA A 92 12.52 6.70 -6.64
CA ALA A 92 12.68 8.10 -7.04
C ALA A 92 11.56 9.02 -6.50
N VAL A 93 10.33 8.50 -6.37
CA VAL A 93 9.23 9.25 -5.74
C VAL A 93 9.48 9.43 -4.24
N CYS A 94 9.96 8.41 -3.53
CA CYS A 94 10.38 8.54 -2.13
C CYS A 94 11.46 9.62 -1.98
N GLU A 95 12.51 9.61 -2.81
CA GLU A 95 13.55 10.64 -2.77
C GLU A 95 13.01 12.05 -3.06
N THR A 96 11.99 12.16 -3.92
CA THR A 96 11.30 13.43 -4.17
C THR A 96 10.55 13.93 -2.93
N PHE A 97 9.92 13.04 -2.16
CA PHE A 97 9.28 13.40 -0.89
C PHE A 97 10.30 13.84 0.18
N LEU A 98 11.44 13.18 0.28
CA LEU A 98 12.49 13.56 1.24
C LEU A 98 13.08 14.93 0.92
N LEU A 99 13.27 15.22 -0.37
CA LEU A 99 13.68 16.56 -0.81
C LEU A 99 12.63 17.62 -0.45
N TRP A 100 11.34 17.31 -0.62
CA TRP A 100 10.25 18.19 -0.23
C TRP A 100 10.19 18.42 1.29
N GLU A 101 10.41 17.38 2.10
CA GLU A 101 10.46 17.49 3.56
C GLU A 101 11.59 18.44 3.98
N HIS A 102 12.79 18.25 3.41
CA HIS A 102 13.93 19.11 3.67
C HIS A 102 13.61 20.59 3.38
N HIS A 103 13.05 20.89 2.21
CA HIS A 103 12.67 22.27 1.83
C HIS A 103 11.59 22.90 2.72
N LYS A 104 10.80 22.12 3.48
CA LYS A 104 9.83 22.66 4.44
C LYS A 104 10.47 23.13 5.75
N HIS A 105 11.66 22.63 6.06
CA HIS A 105 12.38 22.93 7.29
C HIS A 105 13.46 24.01 7.11
N GLU A 106 13.67 24.47 5.88
CA GLU A 106 14.45 25.68 5.54
C GLU A 106 13.62 26.96 5.68
#